data_AF-A0A957W0Z8-F1
#
_entry.id   AF-A0A957W0Z8-F1
#
_cell.length_a   1.000
_cell.length_b   1.000
_cell.length_c   1.000
_cell.angle_alpha   90.00
_cell.angle_beta   90.00
_cell.angle_gamma   90.00
#
_symmetry.space_group_name_H-M   'P 1'
#
loop_
_entity.id
_entity.type
_entity.pdbx_description
1 polymer ?
#
loop_
_entity_poly.entity_id
_entity_poly.type
_entity_poly.pdbx_seq_one_letter_code
_entity_poly.pdbx_strand_id
1 'polypeptide(L)'
;EADIAWRWNSPVPGPIEILIHAEKIDVGGDGVIVSVFKNTADISTDPVFSRPVLGNDESGFANRFIIDTIQPGDFLLFVMQKNEDVTFDHTSFEATICQISCP
;
A
#
# COMPACT_ATOMS: atom_id res chain seq x y z
N GLU A 1 -10.48 5.33 -10.07
CA GLU A 1 -11.13 4.26 -9.28
C GLU A 1 -10.03 3.32 -8.81
N ALA A 2 -10.19 2.70 -7.64
CA ALA A 2 -9.26 1.68 -7.15
C ALA A 2 -9.70 0.31 -7.66
N ASP A 3 -8.77 -0.49 -8.16
CA ASP A 3 -9.09 -1.84 -8.63
C ASP A 3 -9.19 -2.83 -7.46
N ILE A 4 -8.25 -2.74 -6.52
CA ILE A 4 -8.22 -3.58 -5.32
C ILE A 4 -7.84 -2.72 -4.11
N ALA A 5 -8.51 -2.96 -2.98
CA ALA A 5 -8.16 -2.31 -1.72
C ALA A 5 -8.29 -3.25 -0.52
N TRP A 6 -7.37 -3.11 0.44
CA TRP A 6 -7.40 -3.77 1.74
C TRP A 6 -7.49 -2.72 2.85
N ARG A 7 -8.35 -2.98 3.83
CA ARG A 7 -8.54 -2.10 4.98
C ARG A 7 -8.05 -2.77 6.26
N TRP A 8 -7.17 -2.09 6.98
CA TRP A 8 -6.78 -2.44 8.34
C TRP A 8 -7.35 -1.40 9.30
N ASN A 9 -7.94 -1.83 10.42
CA ASN A 9 -8.43 -0.93 11.47
C ASN A 9 -7.60 -1.16 12.73
N SER A 10 -7.14 -0.09 13.36
CA SER A 10 -6.33 -0.20 14.56
C SER A 10 -7.18 -0.58 15.78
N PRO A 11 -6.84 -1.67 16.49
CA PRO A 11 -7.54 -2.03 17.72
C PRO A 11 -7.03 -1.25 18.94
N VAL A 12 -5.86 -0.62 18.86
CA VAL A 12 -5.15 -0.03 20.01
C VAL A 12 -4.34 1.21 19.58
N PRO A 13 -4.00 2.12 20.51
CA PRO A 13 -3.15 3.25 20.19
C PRO A 13 -1.68 2.82 20.07
N GLY A 14 -0.90 3.63 19.35
CA GLY A 14 0.56 3.56 19.33
C GLY A 14 1.16 3.51 17.93
N PRO A 15 2.47 3.72 17.82
CA PRO A 15 3.14 3.70 16.52
C PRO A 15 3.08 2.31 15.88
N ILE A 16 3.03 2.30 14.55
CA ILE A 16 3.10 1.06 13.76
C ILE A 16 4.23 1.16 12.74
N GLU A 17 4.91 0.05 12.53
CA GLU A 17 5.81 -0.18 11.39
C GLU A 17 5.01 -0.88 10.29
N ILE A 18 5.16 -0.40 9.07
CA ILE A 18 4.56 -0.99 7.88
C ILE A 18 5.68 -1.44 6.96
N LEU A 19 5.61 -2.70 6.52
CA LEU A 19 6.47 -3.27 5.49
C LEU A 19 5.60 -3.61 4.29
N ILE A 20 5.97 -3.13 3.11
CA ILE A 20 5.30 -3.42 1.85
C ILE A 20 6.29 -4.11 0.92
N HIS A 21 5.85 -5.18 0.28
CA HIS A 21 6.52 -5.79 -0.86
C HIS A 21 5.54 -5.83 -2.04
N ALA A 22 5.94 -5.31 -3.19
CA ALA A 22 5.14 -5.36 -4.40
C ALA A 22 6.02 -5.57 -5.62
N GLU A 23 5.68 -6.52 -6.48
CA GLU A 23 6.45 -6.88 -7.68
C GLU A 23 5.53 -7.35 -8.81
N LYS A 24 5.95 -7.12 -10.05
CA LYS A 24 5.30 -7.69 -11.22
C LYS A 24 5.50 -9.20 -11.26
N ILE A 25 4.46 -9.96 -11.61
CA ILE A 25 4.58 -11.41 -11.85
C ILE A 25 4.50 -11.79 -13.34
N ASP A 26 4.27 -10.80 -14.19
CA ASP A 26 4.32 -10.86 -15.65
C ASP A 26 4.96 -9.60 -16.23
N VAL A 27 5.42 -9.68 -17.48
CA VAL A 27 6.20 -8.63 -18.14
C VAL A 27 5.35 -7.91 -19.17
N GLY A 28 5.38 -6.58 -19.15
CA GLY A 28 4.61 -5.74 -20.05
C GLY A 28 3.69 -4.79 -19.30
N GLY A 29 2.80 -4.14 -20.04
CA GLY A 29 1.88 -3.15 -19.45
C GLY A 29 2.58 -1.88 -19.01
N ASP A 30 1.86 -1.08 -18.24
CA ASP A 30 2.33 0.17 -17.65
C ASP A 30 2.43 0.09 -16.12
N GLY A 31 2.00 -1.03 -15.54
CA GLY A 31 2.15 -1.37 -14.15
C GLY A 31 1.03 -0.85 -13.26
N VAL A 32 1.29 -0.87 -11.96
CA VAL A 32 0.32 -0.45 -10.95
C VAL A 32 0.90 0.60 -10.03
N ILE A 33 0.03 1.34 -9.36
CA ILE A 33 0.39 2.26 -8.29
C ILE A 33 -0.11 1.67 -6.97
N VAL A 34 0.82 1.45 -6.05
CA VAL A 34 0.53 1.01 -4.69
C VAL A 34 0.53 2.22 -3.77
N SER A 35 -0.58 2.48 -3.11
CA SER A 35 -0.75 3.61 -2.19
C SER A 35 -1.32 3.17 -0.84
N VAL A 36 -1.00 3.91 0.22
CA VAL A 36 -1.59 3.75 1.54
C VAL A 36 -2.19 5.07 1.98
N PHE A 37 -3.45 5.04 2.37
CA PHE A 37 -4.18 6.19 2.90
C PHE A 37 -4.51 5.96 4.36
N LYS A 38 -4.53 7.04 5.15
CA LYS A 38 -4.93 7.00 6.56
C LYS A 38 -6.27 7.72 6.73
N ASN A 39 -7.23 7.05 7.36
CA ASN A 39 -8.53 7.62 7.76
C ASN A 39 -9.37 8.23 6.63
N THR A 40 -9.11 7.84 5.38
CA THR A 40 -9.88 8.26 4.21
C THR A 40 -10.00 7.11 3.23
N ALA A 41 -11.16 7.04 2.56
CA ALA A 41 -11.40 6.20 1.39
C ALA A 41 -11.42 7.01 0.09
N ASP A 42 -11.27 8.34 0.18
CA ASP A 42 -11.13 9.21 -0.97
C ASP A 42 -9.68 9.16 -1.44
N ILE A 43 -9.44 8.35 -2.48
CA ILE A 43 -8.13 8.13 -3.08
C ILE A 43 -7.61 9.34 -3.87
N SER A 44 -8.39 10.44 -3.97
CA SER A 44 -7.92 11.71 -4.55
C SER A 44 -7.12 12.56 -3.56
N THR A 45 -7.12 12.18 -2.27
CA THR A 45 -6.32 12.82 -1.23
C THR A 45 -4.86 12.39 -1.26
N ASP A 46 -3.99 13.10 -0.55
CA ASP A 46 -2.58 12.73 -0.47
C ASP A 46 -2.40 11.43 0.36
N PRO A 47 -1.79 10.38 -0.20
CA PRO A 47 -1.51 9.17 0.54
C PRO A 47 -0.32 9.36 1.50
N VAL A 48 -0.25 8.54 2.55
CA VAL A 48 0.92 8.49 3.45
C VAL A 48 2.08 7.72 2.82
N PHE A 49 1.79 6.91 1.80
CA PHE A 49 2.77 6.19 0.99
C PHE A 49 2.21 6.04 -0.43
N SER A 50 3.02 6.30 -1.45
CA SER A 50 2.66 5.95 -2.83
C SER A 50 3.92 5.61 -3.62
N ARG A 51 3.86 4.52 -4.39
CA ARG A 51 4.94 4.11 -5.26
C ARG A 51 4.41 3.30 -6.44
N PRO A 52 4.88 3.57 -7.68
CA PRO A 52 4.58 2.72 -8.81
C PRO A 52 5.43 1.44 -8.79
N VAL A 53 4.84 0.36 -9.30
CA VAL A 53 5.53 -0.83 -9.81
C VAL A 53 5.34 -0.79 -11.32
N LEU A 54 6.39 -0.48 -12.07
CA LEU A 54 6.29 -0.26 -13.52
C LEU A 54 6.13 -1.59 -14.28
N GLY A 55 5.60 -1.55 -15.50
CA GLY A 55 5.35 -2.75 -16.31
C GLY A 55 6.58 -3.63 -16.60
N ASN A 56 7.78 -3.05 -16.58
CA ASN A 56 9.06 -3.75 -16.74
C ASN A 56 9.81 -3.96 -15.41
N ASP A 57 9.17 -3.69 -14.27
CA ASP A 57 9.76 -3.80 -12.95
C ASP A 57 9.53 -5.20 -12.35
N GLU A 58 10.28 -6.17 -12.88
CA GLU A 58 10.25 -7.57 -12.42
C GLU A 58 10.89 -7.76 -11.03
N SER A 59 11.61 -6.76 -10.51
CA SER A 59 12.20 -6.80 -9.16
C SER A 59 11.30 -6.14 -8.11
N GLY A 60 10.39 -5.26 -8.56
CA GLY A 60 9.46 -4.57 -7.70
C GLY A 60 10.15 -3.69 -6.64
N PHE A 61 9.52 -3.61 -5.47
CA PHE A 61 10.08 -2.93 -4.33
C PHE A 61 9.70 -3.56 -3.00
N ALA A 62 10.64 -3.46 -2.05
CA ALA A 62 10.38 -3.57 -0.63
C ALA A 62 10.53 -2.19 0.03
N ASN A 63 9.57 -1.78 0.85
CA ASN A 63 9.60 -0.50 1.56
C ASN A 63 9.18 -0.67 3.02
N ARG A 64 9.83 0.09 3.91
CA ARG A 64 9.53 0.13 5.34
C ARG A 64 9.34 1.58 5.77
N PHE A 65 8.27 1.86 6.51
CA PHE A 65 8.03 3.16 7.11
C PHE A 65 7.21 3.06 8.39
N ILE A 66 7.22 4.12 9.20
CA ILE A 66 6.53 4.19 10.48
C ILE A 66 5.43 5.24 10.41
N ILE A 67 4.27 4.95 11.00
CA ILE A 67 3.25 5.95 11.32
C ILE A 67 3.25 6.12 12.83
N ASP A 68 3.72 7.27 13.31
CA ASP A 68 3.97 7.49 14.73
C ASP A 68 2.70 7.60 15.59
N THR A 69 1.62 8.09 14.98
CA THR A 69 0.36 8.33 15.69
C THR A 69 -0.75 7.52 15.07
N ILE A 70 -1.19 6.47 15.76
CA ILE A 70 -2.42 5.72 15.47
C ILE A 70 -3.27 5.70 16.74
N GLN A 71 -4.57 5.91 16.57
CA GLN A 71 -5.58 5.80 17.63
C GLN A 71 -6.50 4.60 17.38
N PRO A 72 -7.16 4.06 18.42
CA PRO A 72 -8.23 3.09 18.23
C PRO A 72 -9.29 3.63 17.27
N GLY A 73 -9.65 2.83 16.27
CA GLY A 73 -10.60 3.22 15.24
C GLY A 73 -10.01 3.96 14.04
N ASP A 74 -8.75 4.41 14.11
CA ASP A 74 -8.02 4.79 12.89
C ASP A 74 -7.96 3.59 11.94
N PHE A 75 -7.96 3.86 10.64
CA PHE A 75 -7.80 2.83 9.63
C PHE A 75 -6.77 3.22 8.57
N LEU A 76 -6.15 2.20 8.00
CA LEU A 76 -5.35 2.30 6.80
C LEU A 76 -6.07 1.63 5.65
N LEU A 77 -6.02 2.28 4.50
CA LEU A 77 -6.49 1.72 3.23
C LEU A 77 -5.29 1.53 2.31
N PHE A 78 -4.93 0.28 2.06
CA PHE A 78 -3.95 -0.10 1.07
C PHE A 78 -4.68 -0.24 -0.26
N VAL A 79 -4.23 0.48 -1.27
CA VAL A 79 -4.85 0.54 -2.59
C VAL A 79 -3.83 0.14 -3.63
N MET A 80 -4.22 -0.78 -4.49
CA MET A 80 -3.52 -1.06 -5.74
C MET A 80 -4.45 -0.63 -6.87
N GLN A 81 -3.97 0.31 -7.66
CA GLN A 81 -4.70 0.84 -8.81
C GLN A 81 -3.85 0.67 -10.06
N LYS A 82 -4.51 0.43 -11.18
CA LYS A 82 -3.90 0.52 -12.49
C LYS A 82 -3.25 1.88 -12.69
N ASN A 83 -2.25 1.91 -13.54
CA ASN A 83 -1.67 3.16 -13.99
C ASN A 83 -2.61 3.80 -15.05
N GLU A 84 -2.46 3.46 -16.33
CA GLU A 84 -3.35 3.88 -17.42
C GLU A 84 -4.28 2.73 -17.84
N ASP A 85 -3.73 1.52 -18.07
CA ASP A 85 -4.48 0.32 -18.47
C ASP A 85 -4.26 -0.89 -17.52
N VAL A 86 -4.86 -2.05 -17.83
CA VAL A 86 -4.83 -3.24 -16.94
C VAL A 86 -4.11 -4.44 -17.58
N THR A 87 -3.53 -4.21 -18.75
CA THR A 87 -3.01 -5.26 -19.63
C THR A 87 -1.62 -5.65 -19.16
N PHE A 88 -1.44 -6.91 -18.80
CA PHE A 88 -0.19 -7.41 -18.21
C PHE A 88 0.17 -6.70 -16.91
N ASP A 89 -0.79 -6.46 -16.02
CA ASP A 89 -0.56 -5.84 -14.70
C ASP A 89 -0.69 -6.81 -13.53
N HIS A 90 -0.44 -8.11 -13.77
CA HIS A 90 -0.42 -9.05 -12.67
C HIS A 90 0.70 -8.66 -11.70
N THR A 91 0.29 -8.47 -10.45
CA THR A 91 1.16 -7.94 -9.39
C THR A 91 0.99 -8.77 -8.14
N SER A 92 2.11 -9.19 -7.56
CA SER A 92 2.16 -9.72 -6.20
C SER A 92 2.24 -8.56 -5.22
N PHE A 93 1.42 -8.58 -4.18
CA PHE A 93 1.40 -7.54 -3.15
C PHE A 93 1.29 -8.17 -1.76
N GLU A 94 2.18 -7.77 -0.87
CA GLU A 94 2.19 -8.14 0.53
C GLU A 94 2.39 -6.89 1.39
N ALA A 95 1.59 -6.76 2.45
CA ALA A 95 1.77 -5.73 3.46
C ALA A 95 1.73 -6.37 4.86
N THR A 96 2.76 -6.10 5.66
CA THR A 96 2.84 -6.48 7.06
C THR A 96 2.74 -5.22 7.93
N ILE A 97 1.90 -5.28 8.96
CA ILE A 97 1.75 -4.21 9.94
C ILE A 97 2.19 -4.75 11.30
N CYS A 98 3.19 -4.12 11.89
CA CYS A 98 3.73 -4.46 13.19
C CYS A 98 3.47 -3.31 14.16
N GLN A 99 2.81 -3.59 15.27
CA GLN A 99 2.69 -2.60 16.32
C GLN A 99 4.03 -2.47 17.06
N ILE A 100 4.55 -1.25 17.11
CA ILE A 100 5.78 -0.98 17.85
C ILE A 100 5.35 -0.79 19.30
N SER A 101 5.47 -1.85 20.10
CA SER A 101 5.27 -1.74 21.55
C SER A 101 6.33 -0.78 22.10
N CYS A 102 5.90 0.30 22.73
CA CYS A 102 6.79 1.12 23.56
C CYS A 102 7.33 0.21 24.68
N PRO A 103 8.65 0.06 24.85
CA PRO A 103 9.21 -0.64 26.01
C PRO A 103 8.86 0.07 27.32
#